data_AF-A0A0Q4E9Y6-F1
#
_entry.id   AF-A0A0Q4E9Y6-F1
#
_cell.length_a   1.000
_cell.length_b   1.000
_cell.length_c   1.000
_cell.angle_alpha   90.00
_cell.angle_beta   90.00
_cell.angle_gamma   90.00
#
_symmetry.space_group_name_H-M   'P 1'
#
loop_
_entity.id
_entity.type
_entity.pdbx_description
1 polymer ?
#
loop_
_entity_poly.entity_id
_entity_poly.type
_entity_poly.pdbx_seq_one_letter_code
_entity_poly.pdbx_strand_id
1 'polypeptide(L)'
;MDARSITPHDGDPPGGPESVIVLKTMWNMPAKVVREHAANEEDIGKSVASGSLQEMVRAFDGYDDVEAADLIIQCAGRDRPITWDEIRDLRRIEAQSAGD
;
A
#
# COMPACT_ATOMS: atom_id res chain seq x y z
N MET A 1 -17.29 -6.80 36.68
CA MET A 1 -17.96 -6.56 35.37
C MET A 1 -17.42 -5.25 34.88
N ASP A 2 -16.19 -5.31 34.36
CA ASP A 2 -15.35 -4.15 34.21
C ASP A 2 -15.39 -3.75 32.75
N ALA A 3 -16.10 -2.64 32.52
CA ALA A 3 -16.13 -1.92 31.26
C ALA A 3 -14.71 -1.44 30.96
N ARG A 4 -13.94 -2.27 30.24
CA ARG A 4 -12.74 -1.81 29.54
C ARG A 4 -13.20 -1.03 28.33
N SER A 5 -13.53 0.23 28.58
CA SER A 5 -13.64 1.28 27.58
C SER A 5 -12.38 1.24 26.73
N ILE A 6 -12.52 0.74 25.51
CA ILE A 6 -11.50 0.74 24.49
C ILE A 6 -11.39 2.20 24.06
N THR A 7 -10.38 2.89 24.57
CA THR A 7 -10.06 4.28 24.22
C THR A 7 -9.95 4.36 22.70
N PRO A 8 -10.64 5.30 22.01
CA PRO A 8 -10.28 5.61 20.63
C PRO A 8 -8.86 6.14 20.67
N HIS A 9 -7.91 5.42 20.07
CA HIS A 9 -6.55 5.90 19.84
C HIS A 9 -6.62 7.06 18.82
N ASP A 10 -6.93 8.25 19.34
CA ASP A 10 -6.75 9.54 18.69
C ASP A 10 -5.24 9.83 18.69
N GLY A 11 -4.54 9.19 17.76
CA GLY A 11 -3.09 9.23 17.65
C GLY A 11 -2.54 8.24 16.63
N ASP A 12 -3.40 7.78 15.71
CA ASP A 12 -2.97 6.95 14.60
C ASP A 12 -2.21 7.86 13.61
N PRO A 13 -0.91 7.60 13.33
CA PRO A 13 -0.28 8.21 12.16
C PRO A 13 -1.13 7.86 10.93
N PRO A 14 -1.18 8.67 9.86
CA PRO A 14 -2.07 8.47 8.71
C PRO A 14 -1.77 7.21 7.86
N GLY A 15 -1.79 6.03 8.49
CA GLY A 15 -1.31 4.73 8.05
C GLY A 15 -1.50 3.64 9.11
N GLY A 16 -2.50 3.70 9.98
CA GLY A 16 -2.75 2.66 10.99
C GLY A 16 -3.15 1.29 10.47
N PRO A 17 -3.33 0.31 11.38
CA PRO A 17 -3.64 -1.08 11.04
C PRO A 17 -4.95 -1.23 10.23
N GLU A 18 -5.87 -0.25 10.30
CA GLU A 18 -7.10 -0.26 9.51
C GLU A 18 -6.83 -0.15 8.00
N SER A 19 -5.91 0.71 7.56
CA SER A 19 -5.51 0.82 6.15
C SER A 19 -4.91 -0.50 5.64
N VAL A 20 -4.13 -1.17 6.47
CA VAL A 20 -3.52 -2.47 6.14
C VAL A 20 -4.55 -3.58 6.02
N ILE A 21 -5.52 -3.65 6.93
CA ILE A 21 -6.61 -4.65 6.87
C ILE A 21 -7.41 -4.46 5.58
N VAL A 22 -7.73 -3.22 5.21
CA VAL A 22 -8.44 -2.90 3.97
C VAL A 22 -7.62 -3.31 2.74
N LEU A 23 -6.33 -2.94 2.68
CA LEU A 23 -5.42 -3.33 1.59
C LEU A 23 -5.35 -4.86 1.43
N LYS A 24 -5.31 -5.59 2.54
CA LYS A 24 -5.24 -7.06 2.58
C LYS A 24 -6.54 -7.73 2.12
N THR A 25 -7.70 -7.14 2.42
CA THR A 25 -8.97 -7.59 1.80
C THR A 25 -9.01 -7.37 0.29
N MET A 26 -8.26 -6.38 -0.22
CA MET A 26 -8.15 -6.05 -1.64
C MET A 26 -7.01 -6.76 -2.37
N TRP A 27 -6.25 -7.66 -1.73
CA TRP A 27 -5.11 -8.34 -2.36
C TRP A 27 -5.44 -9.09 -3.65
N ASN A 28 -6.66 -9.63 -3.76
CA ASN A 28 -7.17 -10.31 -4.95
C ASN A 28 -7.82 -9.37 -5.97
N MET A 29 -7.91 -8.06 -5.67
CA MET A 29 -8.46 -7.11 -6.62
C MET A 29 -7.43 -6.75 -7.70
N PRO A 30 -7.91 -6.47 -8.92
CA PRO A 30 -7.06 -6.01 -9.99
C PRO A 30 -6.47 -4.66 -9.63
N ALA A 31 -5.16 -4.56 -9.77
CA ALA A 31 -4.35 -3.40 -9.52
C ALA A 31 -3.37 -3.18 -10.66
N LYS A 32 -2.93 -1.94 -10.82
CA LYS A 32 -1.91 -1.57 -11.80
C LYS A 32 -0.93 -0.63 -11.15
N VAL A 33 0.35 -0.85 -11.41
CA VAL A 33 1.40 0.09 -11.03
C VAL A 33 1.49 1.13 -12.12
N VAL A 34 1.41 2.39 -11.73
CA VAL A 34 1.63 3.52 -12.63
C VAL A 34 2.75 4.38 -12.10
N ARG A 35 3.47 5.02 -13.01
CA ARG A 35 4.56 5.93 -12.66
C ARG A 35 3.97 7.30 -12.31
N GLU A 36 4.12 7.73 -11.06
CA GLU A 36 3.65 9.05 -10.61
C GLU A 36 4.70 10.12 -10.85
N HIS A 37 5.98 9.76 -10.74
CA HIS A 37 7.11 10.66 -10.98
C HIS A 37 8.11 10.04 -11.96
N ALA A 38 8.65 10.87 -12.84
CA ALA A 38 9.53 10.46 -13.93
C ALA A 38 10.35 11.66 -14.38
N ALA A 39 11.55 11.41 -14.90
CA ALA A 39 12.36 12.45 -15.53
C ALA A 39 11.71 13.04 -16.79
N ASN A 40 10.80 12.30 -17.45
CA ASN A 40 10.05 12.74 -18.62
C ASN A 40 8.55 12.77 -18.28
N GLU A 41 7.91 13.92 -18.49
CA GLU A 41 6.48 14.12 -18.20
C GLU A 41 5.56 13.17 -19.00
N GLU A 42 5.98 12.75 -20.21
CA GLU A 42 5.23 11.79 -21.04
C GLU A 42 5.17 10.38 -20.45
N ASP A 43 6.03 10.08 -19.48
CA ASP A 43 6.06 8.79 -18.79
C ASP A 43 5.20 8.77 -17.52
N ILE A 44 4.78 9.94 -17.04
CA ILE A 44 3.87 10.10 -15.91
C ILE A 44 2.50 9.53 -16.27
N GLY A 45 1.95 8.70 -15.41
CA GLY A 45 0.68 8.00 -15.61
C GLY A 45 0.79 6.75 -16.49
N LYS A 46 1.96 6.39 -17.01
CA LYS A 46 2.13 5.12 -17.72
C LYS A 46 2.05 3.96 -16.74
N SER A 47 1.23 2.97 -17.09
CA SER A 47 1.16 1.70 -16.39
C SER A 47 2.38 0.84 -16.69
N VAL A 48 3.20 0.58 -15.68
CA VAL A 48 4.41 -0.24 -15.77
C VAL A 48 4.10 -1.73 -15.57
N ALA A 49 3.09 -2.04 -14.76
CA ALA A 49 2.65 -3.40 -14.50
C ALA A 49 1.15 -3.43 -14.18
N SER A 50 0.52 -4.57 -14.42
CA SER A 50 -0.87 -4.83 -14.06
C SER A 50 -1.00 -6.27 -13.57
N GLY A 51 -1.87 -6.49 -12.59
CA GLY A 51 -2.04 -7.79 -11.95
C GLY A 51 -2.91 -7.67 -10.70
N SER A 52 -2.74 -8.57 -9.75
CA SER A 52 -3.42 -8.45 -8.45
C SER A 52 -2.64 -7.53 -7.51
N LEU A 53 -3.31 -6.84 -6.58
CA LEU A 53 -2.62 -5.97 -5.61
C LEU A 53 -1.49 -6.71 -4.87
N GLN A 54 -1.70 -7.96 -4.48
CA GLN A 54 -0.66 -8.78 -3.86
C GLN A 54 0.56 -8.98 -4.76
N GLU A 55 0.35 -9.23 -6.05
CA GLU A 55 1.43 -9.39 -7.01
C GLU A 55 2.17 -8.08 -7.26
N MET A 56 1.44 -6.96 -7.31
CA MET A 56 2.06 -5.65 -7.44
C MET A 56 2.90 -5.33 -6.21
N VAL A 57 2.37 -5.52 -4.99
CA VAL A 57 3.13 -5.34 -3.74
C VAL A 57 4.40 -6.21 -3.70
N ARG A 58 4.33 -7.45 -4.22
CA ARG A 58 5.51 -8.32 -4.36
C ARG A 58 6.45 -7.86 -5.46
N ALA A 59 5.95 -7.38 -6.59
CA ALA A 59 6.78 -6.82 -7.66
C ALA A 59 7.54 -5.59 -7.16
N PHE A 60 6.89 -4.76 -6.33
CA PHE A 60 7.45 -3.63 -5.61
C PHE A 60 8.60 -4.00 -4.67
N ASP A 61 8.67 -5.23 -4.16
CA ASP A 61 9.82 -5.74 -3.40
C ASP A 61 11.11 -5.78 -4.23
N GLY A 62 10.97 -5.95 -5.56
CA GLY A 62 12.09 -5.95 -6.50
C GLY A 62 12.55 -4.56 -6.95
N TYR A 63 11.84 -3.49 -6.55
CA TYR A 63 12.24 -2.10 -6.84
C TYR A 63 12.93 -1.50 -5.61
N ASP A 64 13.98 -0.71 -5.83
CA ASP A 64 14.61 0.09 -4.77
C ASP A 64 13.65 1.13 -4.20
N ASP A 65 13.81 1.52 -2.93
CA ASP A 65 12.96 2.52 -2.27
C ASP A 65 12.85 3.84 -3.07
N VAL A 66 13.90 4.20 -3.82
CA VAL A 66 13.93 5.39 -4.68
C VAL A 66 13.01 5.21 -5.89
N GLU A 67 13.19 4.13 -6.64
CA GLU A 67 12.35 3.83 -7.82
C GLU A 67 10.90 3.58 -7.41
N ALA A 68 10.68 2.92 -6.27
CA ALA A 68 9.36 2.64 -5.74
C ALA A 68 8.64 3.92 -5.28
N ALA A 69 9.36 4.91 -4.75
CA ALA A 69 8.78 6.20 -4.36
C ALA A 69 8.19 6.97 -5.54
N ASP A 70 8.71 6.77 -6.75
CA ASP A 70 8.20 7.36 -7.99
C ASP A 70 7.01 6.58 -8.59
N LEU A 71 6.61 5.46 -7.98
CA LEU A 71 5.55 4.57 -8.44
C LEU A 71 4.37 4.54 -7.46
N ILE A 72 3.16 4.41 -8.00
CA ILE A 72 1.93 4.24 -7.21
C ILE A 72 1.13 3.04 -7.73
N ILE A 73 0.38 2.39 -6.85
CA ILE A 73 -0.55 1.30 -7.22
C ILE A 73 -1.97 1.83 -7.27
N GLN A 74 -2.61 1.79 -8.43
CA GLN A 74 -4.05 2.00 -8.56
C GLN A 74 -4.77 0.67 -8.44
N CYS A 75 -5.59 0.52 -7.39
CA CYS A 75 -6.43 -0.65 -7.16
C CYS A 75 -7.88 -0.35 -7.58
N ALA A 76 -8.55 -1.27 -8.27
CA ALA A 76 -9.94 -1.04 -8.74
C ALA A 76 -10.97 -0.86 -7.60
N GLY A 77 -10.66 -1.36 -6.39
CA GLY A 77 -11.54 -1.22 -5.22
C GLY A 77 -11.32 0.03 -4.38
N ARG A 78 -10.37 0.90 -4.78
CA ARG A 78 -9.98 2.07 -4.00
C ARG A 78 -10.01 3.32 -4.87
N ASP A 79 -10.71 4.34 -4.38
CA ASP A 79 -10.80 5.65 -5.04
C ASP A 79 -9.44 6.38 -5.06
N ARG A 80 -8.60 6.12 -4.06
CA ARG A 80 -7.24 6.67 -3.95
C ARG A 80 -6.18 5.66 -4.40
N PRO A 81 -5.12 6.12 -5.08
CA PRO A 81 -3.94 5.29 -5.31
C PRO A 81 -3.25 4.94 -3.99
N ILE A 82 -2.57 3.81 -4.00
CA ILE A 82 -1.77 3.30 -2.89
C ILE A 82 -0.33 3.73 -3.17
N THR A 83 0.25 4.51 -2.26
CA THR A 83 1.63 5.00 -2.39
C THR A 83 2.64 3.98 -1.86
N TRP A 84 3.91 4.17 -2.19
CA TRP A 84 5.00 3.36 -1.62
C TRP A 84 5.00 3.35 -0.10
N ASP A 85 4.73 4.48 0.54
CA ASP A 85 4.72 4.60 1.99
C ASP A 85 3.69 3.65 2.63
N GLU A 86 2.49 3.55 2.05
CA GLU A 86 1.47 2.61 2.53
C GLU A 86 1.84 1.14 2.27
N ILE A 87 2.52 0.83 1.17
CA ILE A 87 3.02 -0.52 0.89
C ILE A 87 4.11 -0.89 1.90
N ARG A 88 5.01 0.05 2.19
CA ARG A 88 6.10 -0.11 3.16
C ARG A 88 5.56 -0.31 4.56
N ASP A 89 4.54 0.44 4.95
CA ASP A 89 3.88 0.29 6.24
C ASP A 89 3.16 -1.06 6.35
N LEU A 90 2.45 -1.48 5.29
CA LEU A 90 1.85 -2.82 5.19
C LEU A 90 2.90 -3.94 5.36
N ARG A 91 4.07 -3.82 4.70
CA ARG A 91 5.17 -4.78 4.86
C ARG A 91 5.70 -4.80 6.30
N ARG A 92 5.84 -3.63 6.93
CA ARG A 92 6.30 -3.51 8.32
C ARG A 92 5.31 -4.15 9.29
N ILE A 93 4.00 -4.00 9.07
CA ILE A 93 2.96 -4.59 9.92
C ILE A 93 2.87 -6.11 9.71
N GLU A 94 2.99 -6.62 8.47
CA GLU A 94 3.04 -8.05 8.20
C GLU A 94 4.27 -8.71 8.86
N ALA A 95 5.44 -8.06 8.79
CA ALA A 95 6.66 -8.54 9.43
C ALA A 95 6.56 -8.57 10.97
N GLN A 96 5.83 -7.62 11.57
CA GLN A 96 5.56 -7.60 13.01
C GLN A 96 4.51 -8.65 13.42
N SER A 97 3.51 -8.91 12.56
CA SER A 97 2.43 -9.87 12.83
C SER A 97 2.84 -11.33 12.67
N ALA A 98 3.92 -11.61 11.93
CA ALA A 98 4.46 -12.97 11.75
C ALA A 98 5.41 -13.42 12.89
N GLY A 99 5.62 -12.57 13.89
CA GLY A 99 6.58 -12.79 14.99
C GLY A 99 5.98 -13.13 16.35
N ASP A 100 4.67 -13.41 16.46
CA ASP A 100 3.98 -13.86 17.69
C ASP A 100 3.70 -15.37 17.67
#